data_AF-A0A8J7TAS0-F1
#
_entry.id   AF-A0A8J7TAS0-F1
#
_cell.length_a   1.000
_cell.length_b   1.000
_cell.length_c   1.000
_cell.angle_alpha   90.00
_cell.angle_beta   90.00
_cell.angle_gamma   90.00
#
_symmetry.space_group_name_H-M   'P 1'
#
loop_
_entity.id
_entity.type
_entity.pdbx_description
1 polymer ?
#
loop_
_entity_poly.entity_id
_entity_poly.type
_entity_poly.pdbx_seq_one_letter_code
_entity_poly.pdbx_strand_id
1 'polypeptide(L)' 'SAPGGAHFGPGSGSVLLGAVSCRGSEAALRDCEKQEMKQYSFPHDYDAGVRCSGRRHRLSPVSSTEEN' A
#
# COMPACT_ATOMS: atom_id res chain seq x y z
N SER A 1 7.83 6.59 4.98
CA SER A 1 8.56 5.53 4.24
C SER A 1 8.23 4.19 4.86
N ALA A 2 8.37 3.11 4.10
CA ALA A 2 8.29 1.73 4.57
C ALA A 2 9.70 1.12 4.52
N PRO A 3 10.32 0.78 5.66
CA PRO A 3 11.57 0.04 5.67
C PRO A 3 11.34 -1.35 5.05
N GLY A 4 12.30 -1.83 4.25
CA GLY A 4 12.27 -3.19 3.70
C GLY A 4 12.68 -4.25 4.74
N GLY A 5 12.67 -5.51 4.32
CA GLY A 5 13.20 -6.62 5.12
C GLY A 5 12.31 -7.02 6.31
N ALA A 6 10.98 -6.95 6.16
CA ALA A 6 10.03 -7.33 7.22
C ALA A 6 10.32 -6.64 8.56
N HIS A 7 10.58 -5.33 8.54
CA HIS A 7 11.05 -4.56 9.69
C HIS A 7 10.18 -4.70 10.97
N PHE A 8 8.89 -4.99 10.81
CA PHE A 8 7.95 -5.20 11.92
C PHE A 8 7.67 -6.68 12.22
N GLY A 9 8.47 -7.58 11.65
CA GLY A 9 8.26 -9.01 11.64
C GLY A 9 7.55 -9.50 10.36
N PRO A 10 7.84 -10.73 9.92
CA PRO A 10 7.15 -11.34 8.79
C PRO A 10 5.71 -11.70 9.16
N GLY A 11 4.80 -11.59 8.18
CA GLY A 11 3.46 -12.11 8.26
C GLY A 11 3.38 -13.62 8.06
N SER A 12 2.17 -14.11 7.82
CA SER A 12 1.90 -15.52 7.49
C SER A 12 0.69 -15.60 6.57
N GLY A 13 0.65 -16.63 5.71
CA GLY A 13 -0.44 -16.86 4.77
C GLY A 13 -0.24 -16.19 3.42
N SER A 14 -1.33 -15.78 2.77
CA SER A 14 -1.26 -15.21 1.42
C SER A 14 -0.93 -13.72 1.47
N VAL A 15 0.04 -13.31 0.67
CA VAL A 15 0.31 -11.89 0.39
C VAL A 15 -0.73 -11.37 -0.61
N LEU A 16 -1.50 -10.36 -0.22
CA LEU A 16 -2.60 -9.79 -1.04
C LEU A 16 -2.16 -8.63 -1.95
N LEU A 17 -1.06 -7.96 -1.62
CA LEU A 17 -0.53 -6.77 -2.31
C LEU A 17 1.00 -6.84 -2.38
N GLY A 18 1.57 -6.53 -3.53
CA GLY A 18 3.00 -6.66 -3.83
C GLY A 18 3.34 -5.73 -5.00
N ALA A 19 4.59 -5.28 -5.07
CA ALA A 19 5.06 -4.30 -6.05
C ALA A 19 4.12 -3.08 -6.19
N VAL A 20 3.72 -2.49 -5.06
CA VAL A 20 2.84 -1.32 -5.02
C VAL A 20 3.66 -0.04 -5.19
N SER A 21 3.24 0.80 -6.12
CA SER A 21 3.81 2.12 -6.39
C SER A 21 2.71 3.18 -6.26
N CYS A 22 2.84 4.06 -5.26
CA CYS A 22 1.88 5.14 -5.00
C CYS A 22 2.49 6.50 -5.37
N ARG A 23 1.67 7.41 -5.88
CA ARG A 23 2.01 8.84 -6.07
C ARG A 23 2.10 9.58 -4.73
N GLY A 24 1.37 9.09 -3.72
CA GLY A 24 1.32 9.63 -2.36
C GLY A 24 0.09 10.50 -2.07
N SER A 25 -0.82 10.63 -3.03
CA SER A 25 -2.08 11.38 -2.91
C SER A 25 -3.32 10.49 -2.89
N GLU A 26 -3.14 9.18 -3.08
CA GLU A 26 -4.21 8.19 -3.07
C GLU A 26 -4.89 8.12 -1.70
N ALA A 27 -6.20 7.87 -1.69
CA ALA A 27 -6.96 7.73 -0.46
C ALA A 27 -6.75 6.36 0.22
N ALA A 28 -6.47 5.32 -0.57
CA ALA A 28 -6.17 3.97 -0.08
C ALA A 28 -5.08 3.28 -0.90
N LEU A 29 -4.37 2.34 -0.27
CA LEU A 29 -3.29 1.57 -0.92
C LEU A 29 -3.75 0.78 -2.15
N ARG A 30 -5.02 0.37 -2.22
CA ARG A 30 -5.58 -0.38 -3.36
C ARG A 30 -5.69 0.48 -4.64
N ASP A 31 -5.74 1.80 -4.48
CA ASP A 31 -5.90 2.77 -5.56
C ASP A 31 -4.54 3.11 -6.20
N CYS A 32 -3.43 2.68 -5.59
CA CYS A 32 -2.10 2.80 -6.15
C CYS A 32 -1.88 1.85 -7.34
N GLU A 33 -0.92 2.20 -8.19
CA GLU A 33 -0.42 1.31 -9.22
C GLU A 33 0.18 0.07 -8.55
N LYS A 34 -0.19 -1.11 -9.05
CA LYS A 34 0.27 -2.39 -8.55
C LYS A 34 0.46 -3.32 -9.74
N GLN A 35 1.52 -4.11 -9.69
CA GLN A 35 1.69 -5.17 -10.67
C GLN A 35 0.57 -6.20 -10.45
N GLU A 36 -0.06 -6.67 -11.54
CA GLU A 36 -0.98 -7.81 -11.43
C GLU A 36 -0.26 -8.95 -10.72
N MET A 37 -0.93 -9.48 -9.69
CA MET A 37 -0.45 -10.61 -8.90
C MET A 37 -0.27 -11.81 -9.81
N LYS A 38 0.92 -11.94 -10.40
CA LYS A 38 1.37 -13.23 -10.91
C LYS A 38 1.53 -14.14 -9.69
N GLN A 39 1.21 -15.42 -9.89
CA GLN A 39 1.07 -16.52 -8.93
C GLN A 39 2.32 -16.83 -8.08
N TYR A 40 3.25 -15.88 -7.94
CA TYR A 40 4.38 -15.91 -7.04
C TYR A 40 3.93 -15.38 -5.68
N SER A 41 3.79 -16.29 -4.71
CA SER A 41 3.75 -15.90 -3.31
C SER A 41 4.99 -15.08 -3.00
N PHE A 42 4.84 -13.76 -2.79
CA PHE A 42 5.94 -12.94 -2.33
C PHE A 42 6.42 -13.46 -0.97
N PRO A 43 7.73 -13.56 -0.72
CA PRO A 43 8.24 -13.99 0.56
C PRO A 43 7.89 -12.97 1.65
N HIS A 44 7.49 -13.44 2.83
CA HIS A 44 7.22 -12.58 3.98
C HIS A 44 8.45 -11.81 4.47
N ASP A 45 9.66 -12.21 4.06
CA ASP A 45 10.90 -11.47 4.29
C ASP A 45 10.87 -10.05 3.66
N TYR A 46 9.94 -9.80 2.72
CA TYR A 46 9.74 -8.51 2.07
C TYR A 46 8.47 -7.78 2.52
N ASP A 47 7.80 -8.25 3.57
CA ASP A 47 6.60 -7.57 4.08
C ASP A 47 6.91 -6.11 4.45
N ALA A 48 6.11 -5.20 3.89
CA ALA A 48 6.27 -3.77 4.09
C ALA A 48 5.41 -3.29 5.27
N GLY A 49 5.97 -2.42 6.12
CA GLY A 49 5.24 -1.79 7.21
C GLY A 49 5.67 -0.34 7.44
N VAL A 50 4.80 0.46 8.07
CA VAL A 50 5.04 1.88 8.34
C VAL A 50 4.64 2.25 9.77
N ARG A 51 5.30 3.27 10.34
CA ARG A 51 4.85 3.93 11.56
C ARG A 51 4.26 5.29 11.24
N CYS A 52 2.98 5.47 11.53
CA CYS A 52 2.28 6.74 11.31
C CYS A 52 2.67 7.79 12.36
N SER A 53 2.62 9.08 11.98
CA SER A 53 2.88 10.21 12.90
C SER A 53 1.73 10.49 13.88
N GLY A 54 0.61 9.76 13.77
CA GLY A 54 -0.59 9.95 14.59
C GLY A 54 -1.46 11.15 14.20
N ARG A 55 -1.04 11.96 13.23
CA ARG A 55 -1.83 13.10 12.73
C ARG A 55 -2.97 12.61 11.83
N ARG A 56 -4.20 12.91 12.21
CA ARG A 56 -5.40 12.64 11.39
C ARG A 56 -5.50 13.72 10.31
N HIS A 57 -5.07 13.41 9.10
CA HIS A 57 -5.40 14.25 7.95
C HIS A 57 -6.82 13.92 7.50
N ARG A 58 -7.74 14.89 7.64
CA ARG A 58 -9.10 14.77 7.12
C ARG A 58 -8.98 14.86 5.60
N LEU A 59 -9.09 13.72 4.90
CA LEU A 59 -9.15 13.73 3.45
C LEU A 59 -10.39 14.55 3.05
N SER A 60 -10.17 15.69 2.40
CA SER A 60 -11.25 16.43 1.77
C SER A 60 -11.84 15.54 0.67
N PRO A 61 -13.17 15.42 0.54
CA PRO A 61 -13.78 14.67 -0.54
C PRO A 61 -13.21 15.15 -1.89
N VAL A 62 -12.73 14.24 -2.73
CA VAL A 62 -12.52 14.53 -4.15
C VAL A 62 -13.89 14.94 -4.70
N SER A 63 -14.01 16.20 -5.12
CA SER A 63 -15.13 16.61 -5.96
C SER A 63 -14.91 15.91 -7.29
N SER A 64 -15.66 14.83 -7.54
CA SER A 64 -15.81 14.23 -8.85
C SER A 64 -16.34 15.31 -9.79
N THR A 65 -15.46 16.02 -10.48
CA THR A 65 -15.84 16.70 -11.71
C THR A 65 -16.15 15.61 -12.72
N GLU A 66 -17.38 15.67 -13.22
CA GLU A 66 -17.98 14.75 -14.17
C GLU A 66 -17.05 14.46 -15.35
N GLU A 67 -16.82 13.17 -15.64
CA GLU A 67 -16.38 12.74 -16.97
C GLU A 67 -17.62 12.76 -17.88
N ASN A 68 -17.51 13.49 -18.99
CA ASN A 68 -18.50 13.56 -20.06
C ASN A 68 -18.57 12.26 -20.87
#